data_AF-A0A2Z6MUP3-F1
#
_entry.id   AF-A0A2Z6MUP3-F1
#
_cell.length_a   1.000
_cell.length_b   1.000
_cell.length_c   1.000
_cell.angle_alpha   90.00
_cell.angle_beta   90.00
_cell.angle_gamma   90.00
#
_symmetry.space_group_name_H-M   'P 1'
#
loop_
_entity.id
_entity.type
_entity.pdbx_description
1 polymer ?
#
loop_
_entity_poly.entity_id
_entity_poly.type
_entity_poly.pdbx_seq_one_letter_code
_entity_poly.pdbx_strand_id
1 'polypeptide(L)'
;MVWDLEVLEGSTRGLFQLTRLDIEKLKEFVVSKQKDRNENKKLHLSTFVVSIAYAWVCRVKAEEIENKNVMLAVNIDCRNRLDQPVPATYFGNCIGARVAIVETRVNAYMIVTTNYYRCQHVNVVSGVSVGVKSQASKV
;
A
#
# COMPACT_ATOMS: atom_id res chain seq x y z
N MET A 1 0.13 -17.58 16.03
CA MET A 1 -0.40 -16.21 15.76
C MET A 1 0.72 -15.38 15.13
N VAL A 2 0.44 -14.20 14.55
CA VAL A 2 1.51 -13.29 14.03
C VAL A 2 2.58 -12.99 15.10
N TRP A 3 2.21 -13.07 16.38
CA TRP A 3 3.08 -12.88 17.53
C TRP A 3 4.16 -13.96 17.73
N ASP A 4 4.03 -15.10 17.06
CA ASP A 4 4.98 -16.22 17.13
C ASP A 4 5.96 -16.21 15.93
N LEU A 5 6.04 -15.11 15.18
CA LEU A 5 7.05 -14.98 14.12
C LEU A 5 8.43 -14.78 14.75
N GLU A 6 9.26 -15.80 14.66
CA GLU A 6 10.67 -15.69 15.01
C GLU A 6 11.38 -14.75 14.04
N VAL A 7 12.13 -13.80 14.59
CA VAL A 7 12.98 -12.92 13.79
C VAL A 7 14.12 -13.76 13.23
N LEU A 8 14.28 -13.75 11.90
CA LEU A 8 15.34 -14.51 11.25
C LEU A 8 16.72 -14.09 11.79
N GLU A 9 17.54 -15.07 12.13
CA GLU A 9 18.91 -14.84 12.62
C GLU A 9 19.70 -14.00 11.59
N GLY A 10 20.38 -12.95 12.05
CA GLY A 10 21.06 -11.98 11.19
C GLY A 10 20.20 -10.80 10.69
N SER A 11 18.92 -10.73 11.06
CA SER A 11 18.09 -9.56 10.77
C SER A 11 18.61 -8.30 11.48
N THR A 12 18.64 -7.17 10.77
CA THR A 12 19.02 -5.87 11.32
C THR A 12 17.89 -4.85 11.19
N ARG A 13 17.91 -3.83 12.05
CA ARG A 13 16.95 -2.72 12.02
C ARG A 13 17.62 -1.46 11.50
N GLY A 14 17.09 -0.93 10.40
CA GLY A 14 17.50 0.36 9.83
C GLY A 14 16.45 1.46 10.03
N LEU A 15 16.91 2.72 10.03
CA LEU A 15 16.06 3.91 9.94
C LEU A 15 16.27 4.55 8.57
N PHE A 16 15.17 4.86 7.88
CA PHE A 16 15.19 5.54 6.59
C PHE A 16 14.36 6.82 6.68
N GLN A 17 14.92 7.94 6.22
CA GLN A 17 14.25 9.23 6.21
C GLN A 17 13.73 9.54 4.79
N LEU A 18 12.43 9.81 4.68
CA LEU A 18 11.82 10.40 3.50
C LEU A 18 11.54 11.87 3.80
N THR A 19 12.27 12.78 3.14
CA THR A 19 12.05 14.21 3.30
C THR A 19 10.76 14.65 2.63
N ARG A 20 10.28 15.86 2.96
CA ARG A 20 9.15 16.46 2.25
C ARG A 20 9.37 16.52 0.75
N LEU A 21 10.58 16.89 0.31
CA LEU A 21 10.94 16.97 -1.10
C LEU A 21 10.88 15.60 -1.78
N ASP A 22 11.32 14.53 -1.09
CA ASP A 22 11.23 13.16 -1.63
C ASP A 22 9.76 12.75 -1.83
N ILE A 23 8.91 13.06 -0.86
CA ILE A 23 7.47 12.78 -0.94
C ILE A 23 6.81 13.55 -2.09
N GLU A 24 7.16 14.82 -2.29
CA GLU A 24 6.64 15.64 -3.40
C GLU A 24 7.08 15.07 -4.75
N LYS A 25 8.37 14.74 -4.92
CA LYS A 25 8.90 14.07 -6.13
C LYS A 25 8.21 12.74 -6.40
N LEU A 26 7.96 11.94 -5.37
CA LEU A 26 7.25 10.66 -5.52
C LEU A 26 5.79 10.87 -5.96
N LYS A 27 5.10 11.88 -5.43
CA LYS A 27 3.73 12.23 -5.87
C LYS A 27 3.71 12.66 -7.33
N GLU A 28 4.63 13.53 -7.74
CA GLU A 28 4.77 13.98 -9.13
C GLU A 28 5.10 12.82 -10.08
N PHE A 29 5.98 11.90 -9.65
CA PHE A 29 6.30 10.69 -10.40
C PHE A 29 5.05 9.83 -10.63
N VAL A 30 4.22 9.62 -9.61
CA VAL A 30 2.97 8.84 -9.76
C VAL A 30 1.99 9.54 -10.71
N VAL A 31 1.85 10.87 -10.59
CA VAL A 31 0.96 11.65 -11.48
C VAL A 31 1.43 11.61 -12.93
N SER A 32 2.74 11.74 -13.18
CA SER A 32 3.28 11.65 -14.56
C SER A 32 3.06 10.27 -15.15
N LYS A 33 3.29 9.20 -14.39
CA LYS A 33 3.03 7.82 -14.83
C LYS A 33 1.57 7.52 -15.10
N GLN A 34 0.65 8.18 -14.39
CA GLN A 34 -0.78 8.08 -14.66
C GLN A 34 -1.16 8.75 -15.99
N LYS A 35 -0.60 9.94 -16.28
CA LYS A 35 -0.80 10.65 -17.55
C LYS A 35 -0.29 9.85 -18.74
N ASP A 36 0.91 9.26 -18.62
CA ASP A 36 1.51 8.40 -19.65
C ASP A 36 0.59 7.23 -20.06
N ARG A 37 -0.33 6.82 -19.18
CA ARG A 37 -1.20 5.65 -19.37
C ARG A 37 -2.63 5.99 -19.75
N ASN A 38 -2.96 7.27 -19.94
CA ASN A 38 -4.34 7.75 -20.15
C ASN A 38 -5.33 7.24 -19.08
N GLU A 39 -4.84 7.04 -17.84
CA GLU A 39 -5.68 6.61 -16.73
C GLU A 39 -6.32 7.84 -16.07
N ASN A 40 -7.63 8.06 -16.28
CA ASN A 40 -8.35 9.21 -15.69
C ASN A 40 -8.81 8.98 -14.24
N LYS A 41 -8.25 7.98 -13.52
CA LYS A 41 -8.70 7.64 -12.17
C LYS A 41 -8.04 8.56 -11.14
N LYS A 42 -8.84 9.34 -10.41
CA LYS A 42 -8.32 10.19 -9.32
C LYS A 42 -7.68 9.34 -8.22
N LEU A 43 -6.36 9.45 -8.05
CA LEU A 43 -5.61 8.75 -7.00
C LEU A 43 -5.58 9.55 -5.70
N HIS A 44 -5.74 8.87 -4.57
CA HIS A 44 -5.56 9.47 -3.25
C HIS A 44 -4.09 9.37 -2.81
N LEU A 45 -3.31 10.40 -3.15
CA LEU A 45 -1.86 10.46 -2.90
C LEU A 45 -1.52 11.14 -1.57
N SER A 46 -2.03 10.60 -0.46
CA SER A 46 -1.57 11.04 0.87
C SER A 46 -0.10 10.67 1.10
N THR A 47 0.58 11.40 1.99
CA THR A 47 1.96 11.09 2.39
C THR A 47 2.10 9.64 2.87
N PHE A 48 1.15 9.15 3.68
CA PHE A 48 1.14 7.76 4.14
C PHE A 48 1.14 6.74 2.99
N VAL A 49 0.24 6.92 2.01
CA VAL A 49 0.10 6.01 0.86
C VAL A 49 1.39 5.99 0.03
N VAL A 50 1.95 7.16 -0.24
CA VAL A 50 3.17 7.28 -1.05
C VAL A 50 4.38 6.67 -0.33
N SER A 51 4.55 6.94 0.97
CA SER A 51 5.65 6.37 1.76
C SER A 51 5.60 4.85 1.84
N ILE A 52 4.41 4.28 2.13
CA ILE A 52 4.31 2.81 2.28
C ILE A 52 4.42 2.10 0.94
N ALA A 53 3.89 2.69 -0.15
CA ALA A 53 4.06 2.16 -1.48
C ALA A 53 5.55 2.15 -1.88
N TYR A 54 6.26 3.25 -1.62
CA TYR A 54 7.69 3.35 -1.90
C TYR A 54 8.49 2.32 -1.10
N ALA A 55 8.29 2.23 0.22
CA ALA A 55 8.96 1.24 1.07
C ALA A 55 8.66 -0.21 0.62
N TRP A 56 7.42 -0.50 0.23
CA TRP A 56 7.04 -1.83 -0.25
C TRP A 56 7.72 -2.19 -1.56
N VAL A 57 7.78 -1.25 -2.52
CA VAL A 57 8.53 -1.44 -3.77
C VAL A 57 10.02 -1.66 -3.49
N CYS A 58 10.63 -0.88 -2.58
CA CYS A 58 12.02 -1.08 -2.17
C CYS A 58 12.24 -2.48 -1.59
N ARG A 59 11.34 -2.93 -0.70
CA ARG A 59 11.40 -4.28 -0.12
C ARG A 59 11.34 -5.37 -1.18
N VAL A 60 10.34 -5.31 -2.07
CA VAL A 60 10.15 -6.30 -3.15
C VAL A 60 11.40 -6.37 -4.05
N LYS A 61 12.01 -5.23 -4.36
CA LYS A 61 13.24 -5.17 -5.14
C LYS A 61 14.46 -5.72 -4.38
N ALA A 62 14.62 -5.36 -3.11
CA ALA A 62 15.74 -5.82 -2.29
C ALA A 62 15.69 -7.33 -2.00
N GLU A 63 14.49 -7.90 -1.93
CA GLU A 63 14.26 -9.34 -1.78
C GLU A 63 14.24 -10.09 -3.13
N GLU A 64 14.44 -9.39 -4.26
CA GLU A 64 14.43 -9.94 -5.62
C GLU A 64 13.20 -10.83 -5.89
N ILE A 65 12.03 -10.42 -5.38
CA ILE A 65 10.81 -11.23 -5.50
C ILE A 65 10.25 -11.07 -6.91
N GLU A 66 10.25 -12.17 -7.66
CA GLU A 66 9.70 -12.27 -9.00
C GLU A 66 8.71 -13.42 -9.14
N ASN A 67 7.70 -13.25 -10.00
CA ASN A 67 6.69 -14.26 -10.34
C ASN A 67 5.98 -14.86 -9.13
N LYS A 68 5.83 -14.07 -8.06
CA LYS A 68 5.19 -14.44 -6.79
C LYS A 68 4.19 -13.39 -6.35
N ASN A 69 3.15 -13.84 -5.66
CA ASN A 69 2.22 -12.95 -4.98
C ASN A 69 2.88 -12.36 -3.73
N VAL A 70 2.92 -11.04 -3.65
CA VAL A 70 3.35 -10.29 -2.47
C VAL A 70 2.13 -9.61 -1.84
N MET A 71 2.10 -9.65 -0.51
CA MET A 71 1.02 -9.08 0.29
C MET A 71 1.53 -7.92 1.14
N LEU A 72 0.79 -6.82 1.15
CA LEU A 72 0.95 -5.72 2.10
C LEU A 72 -0.33 -5.57 2.91
N ALA A 73 -0.22 -5.71 4.23
CA ALA A 73 -1.32 -5.43 5.15
C ALA A 73 -1.04 -4.13 5.91
N VAL A 74 -2.06 -3.26 6.00
CA VAL A 74 -2.00 -2.03 6.78
C VAL A 74 -3.14 -2.02 7.80
N ASN A 75 -2.81 -1.66 9.03
CA ASN A 75 -3.79 -1.44 10.08
C ASN A 75 -4.43 -0.06 9.90
N ILE A 76 -5.74 0.02 10.10
CA ILE A 76 -6.51 1.26 10.00
C ILE A 76 -7.24 1.55 11.31
N ASP A 77 -7.25 2.83 11.71
CA ASP A 77 -8.12 3.30 12.79
C ASP A 77 -9.57 3.31 12.30
N CYS A 78 -10.40 2.50 12.98
CA CYS A 78 -11.80 2.31 12.65
C CYS A 78 -12.75 3.16 13.50
N ARG A 79 -12.27 3.93 14.49
CA ARG A 79 -13.15 4.66 15.43
C ARG A 79 -14.18 5.53 14.71
N ASN A 80 -13.75 6.27 13.70
CA ASN A 80 -14.61 7.16 12.91
C ASN A 80 -15.23 6.50 11.66
N ARG A 81 -15.09 5.17 11.51
CA ARG A 81 -15.48 4.43 10.29
C ARG A 81 -16.64 3.46 10.50
N LEU A 82 -17.11 3.31 11.72
CA LEU A 82 -18.29 2.51 12.08
C LEU A 82 -19.56 3.35 11.89
N ASP A 83 -20.69 2.69 11.64
CA ASP A 83 -22.01 3.36 11.52
C ASP A 83 -22.35 4.16 12.78
N GLN A 84 -21.91 3.66 13.94
CA GLN A 84 -21.87 4.40 15.20
C GLN A 84 -20.40 4.69 15.55
N PRO A 85 -19.92 5.91 15.33
CA PRO A 85 -18.54 6.27 15.61
C PRO A 85 -18.18 6.06 17.09
N VAL A 86 -17.01 5.51 17.33
CA VAL A 86 -16.46 5.32 18.68
C VAL A 86 -15.75 6.61 19.10
N PRO A 87 -15.91 7.07 20.35
CA PRO A 87 -15.23 8.26 20.84
C PRO A 87 -13.71 8.19 20.68
N ALA A 88 -13.07 9.33 20.38
CA ALA A 88 -11.61 9.43 20.31
C ALA A 88 -10.91 9.08 21.64
N THR A 89 -11.64 9.20 22.76
CA THR A 89 -11.18 8.85 24.12
C THR A 89 -11.29 7.36 24.44
N TYR A 90 -11.78 6.53 23.52
CA TYR A 90 -11.93 5.09 23.72
C TYR A 90 -10.56 4.41 23.90
N PHE A 91 -10.36 3.81 25.07
CA PHE A 91 -9.12 3.17 25.50
C PHE A 91 -8.81 1.83 24.82
N GLY A 92 -9.84 1.16 24.29
CA GLY A 92 -9.67 -0.14 23.63
C GLY A 92 -9.13 -0.06 22.20
N ASN A 93 -8.91 -1.23 21.61
CA ASN A 93 -8.53 -1.36 20.20
C ASN A 93 -9.76 -1.22 19.30
N CYS A 94 -9.67 -0.34 18.30
CA CYS A 94 -10.65 -0.25 17.22
C CYS A 94 -9.89 -0.23 15.89
N ILE A 95 -9.34 -1.39 15.52
CA ILE A 95 -8.42 -1.54 14.40
C ILE A 95 -9.04 -2.48 13.38
N GLY A 96 -9.01 -2.07 12.11
CA GLY A 96 -9.29 -2.95 10.97
C GLY A 96 -8.03 -3.17 10.15
N ALA A 97 -8.08 -4.10 9.21
CA ALA A 97 -7.01 -4.31 8.23
C ALA A 97 -7.46 -3.90 6.83
N ARG A 98 -6.49 -3.47 6.01
CA ARG A 98 -6.60 -3.42 4.56
C ARG A 98 -5.42 -4.19 3.98
N VAL A 99 -5.71 -5.03 3.00
CA VAL A 99 -4.72 -5.91 2.38
C VAL A 99 -4.65 -5.61 0.89
N ALA A 100 -3.42 -5.44 0.39
CA ALA A 100 -3.12 -5.38 -1.02
C ALA A 100 -2.34 -6.65 -1.39
N ILE A 101 -2.76 -7.33 -2.46
CA ILE A 101 -2.08 -8.51 -2.99
C ILE A 101 -1.71 -8.20 -4.44
N VAL A 102 -0.45 -8.47 -4.79
CA VAL A 102 0.09 -8.14 -6.10
C VAL A 102 0.94 -9.28 -6.60
N GLU A 103 0.74 -9.70 -7.85
CA GLU A 103 1.65 -10.59 -8.54
C GLU A 103 2.86 -9.80 -9.03
N THR A 104 4.05 -10.12 -8.54
CA THR A 104 5.30 -9.53 -9.00
C THR A 104 5.63 -10.06 -10.40
N ARG A 105 5.94 -9.15 -11.33
CA ARG A 105 6.45 -9.49 -12.67
C ARG A 105 7.67 -8.64 -12.97
N VAL A 106 8.56 -9.16 -13.79
CA VAL A 106 9.75 -8.44 -14.28
C VAL A 106 9.29 -7.11 -14.91
N ASN A 107 9.86 -5.99 -14.46
CA ASN A 107 9.56 -4.61 -14.91
C ASN A 107 8.17 -4.04 -14.53
N ALA A 108 7.46 -4.61 -13.55
CA ALA A 108 6.22 -4.03 -13.04
C ALA A 108 6.49 -2.91 -12.01
N TYR A 109 5.82 -1.76 -12.18
CA TYR A 109 5.69 -0.74 -11.14
C TYR A 109 4.41 -0.99 -10.33
N MET A 110 4.41 -0.61 -9.05
CA MET A 110 3.27 -0.83 -8.16
C MET A 110 2.60 0.50 -7.84
N ILE A 111 1.32 0.65 -8.18
CA ILE A 111 0.51 1.79 -7.75
C ILE A 111 -0.43 1.29 -6.65
N VAL A 112 -0.19 1.69 -5.42
CA VAL A 112 -1.08 1.41 -4.28
C VAL A 112 -2.17 2.47 -4.26
N THR A 113 -3.38 2.12 -4.68
CA THR A 113 -4.52 3.03 -4.63
C THR A 113 -5.46 2.63 -3.50
N THR A 114 -5.63 3.48 -2.49
CA THR A 114 -6.68 3.28 -1.47
C THR A 114 -8.00 3.79 -2.04
N ASN A 115 -8.91 2.90 -2.45
CA ASN A 115 -10.28 3.33 -2.71
C ASN A 115 -11.07 3.34 -1.39
N TYR A 116 -11.79 4.43 -1.14
CA TYR A 116 -12.71 4.58 -0.02
C TYR A 116 -14.09 4.07 -0.47
N TYR A 117 -14.55 2.96 0.10
CA TYR A 117 -15.94 2.51 -0.06
C TYR A 117 -16.60 2.40 1.31
N ARG A 118 -17.76 3.05 1.43
CA ARG A 118 -18.64 3.09 2.60
C ARG A 118 -19.07 1.66 2.96
N CYS A 119 -18.89 1.26 4.22
CA CYS A 119 -19.34 -0.04 4.71
C CYS A 119 -20.86 0.01 4.92
N GLN A 120 -21.61 -0.86 4.26
CA GLN A 120 -22.88 -1.38 4.77
C GLN A 120 -22.75 -2.91 4.79
N HIS A 121 -23.06 -3.50 5.94
CA HIS A 121 -23.28 -4.93 6.21
C HIS A 121 -22.22 -5.93 5.66
N VAL A 122 -21.33 -6.34 6.56
CA VAL A 122 -20.59 -7.62 6.60
C VAL A 122 -20.40 -8.36 5.26
N ASN A 123 -19.30 -8.04 4.58
CA ASN A 123 -18.33 -8.93 3.93
C ASN A 123 -17.30 -8.04 3.22
N VAL A 124 -16.24 -7.65 3.92
CA VAL A 124 -15.32 -6.60 3.44
C VAL A 124 -14.19 -7.22 2.62
N VAL A 125 -14.42 -7.41 1.32
CA VAL A 125 -13.35 -7.36 0.31
C VAL A 125 -13.36 -5.96 -0.28
N SER A 126 -12.84 -4.97 0.45
CA SER A 126 -12.66 -3.61 -0.08
C SER A 126 -11.20 -3.43 -0.49
N GLY A 127 -10.94 -3.52 -1.79
CA GLY A 127 -9.60 -3.61 -2.36
C GLY A 127 -8.82 -2.30 -2.43
N VAL A 128 -7.52 -2.40 -2.20
CA VAL A 128 -6.53 -1.53 -2.83
C VAL A 128 -6.45 -1.96 -4.29
N SER A 129 -6.71 -1.08 -5.26
CA SER A 129 -6.43 -1.44 -6.66
C SER A 129 -4.94 -1.31 -6.89
N VAL A 130 -4.32 -2.37 -7.40
CA VAL A 130 -2.97 -2.32 -7.94
C VAL A 130 -3.07 -2.68 -9.42
N GLY A 131 -2.67 -1.74 -10.28
CA GLY A 131 -2.48 -2.02 -11.69
C GLY A 131 -1.08 -2.60 -11.91
N VAL A 132 -0.97 -3.91 -12.16
CA VAL A 132 0.22 -4.54 -12.73
C VAL A 132 -0.01 -4.68 -14.22
N LYS A 133 0.79 -4.02 -15.06
CA LYS A 133 0.89 -4.37 -16.48
C LYS A 133 2.35 -4.34 -16.91
N SER A 134 2.77 -5.41 -17.58
CA SER A 134 4.10 -5.49 -18.18
C SER A 134 4.26 -4.38 -19.20
N GLN A 135 5.48 -3.82 -19.30
CA GLN A 135 5.87 -3.22 -20.56
C GLN A 135 5.88 -4.36 -21.58
N ALA A 136 4.94 -4.33 -22.53
CA ALA A 136 5.13 -5.08 -23.76
C ALA A 136 6.45 -4.59 -24.35
N SER A 137 7.44 -5.49 -24.42
CA SER A 137 8.61 -5.29 -25.25
C SER A 137 8.08 -5.03 -26.66
N LYS A 138 8.22 -3.80 -27.14
CA LYS A 138 8.14 -3.54 -28.57
C LYS A 138 9.38 -4.21 -29.17
N VAL A 139 9.20 -5.41 -29.71
CA VAL A 139 9.99 -5.91 -30.83
C VAL A 139 9.26 -5.49 -32.09
#